data_AF-A0A6B3FT70-F1
#
_entry.id   AF-A0A6B3FT70-F1
#
_cell.length_a   1.000
_cell.length_b   1.000
_cell.length_c   1.000
_cell.angle_alpha   90.00
_cell.angle_beta   90.00
_cell.angle_gamma   90.00
#
_symmetry.space_group_name_H-M   'P 1'
#
loop_
_entity.id
_entity.type
_entity.pdbx_description
1 polymer ?
#
loop_
_entity_poly.entity_id
_entity_poly.type
_entity_poly.pdbx_seq_one_letter_code
_entity_poly.pdbx_strand_id
1 'polypeptide(L)' 'RSNQGTSVNQKVVVSEGDRIIADQVLADGPATENGEMALGKNLLVAFMPWEGHNYEDAIILSQRLVQD' A
#
# COMPACT_ATOMS: atom_id res chain seq x y z
N ARG A 1 0.80 -3.66 17.81
CA ARG A 1 1.32 -4.94 17.27
C ARG A 1 0.16 -5.93 17.24
N SER A 2 -0.08 -6.61 16.12
CA SER A 2 -1.16 -7.60 15.99
C SER A 2 -0.76 -8.95 16.59
N ASN A 3 -1.71 -9.89 16.64
CA ASN A 3 -1.47 -11.29 17.03
C ASN A 3 -0.41 -11.97 16.13
N GLN A 4 -0.28 -11.53 14.87
CA GLN A 4 0.71 -12.04 13.91
C GLN A 4 1.97 -11.17 13.83
N GLY A 5 2.16 -10.26 14.78
CA GLY A 5 3.36 -9.43 14.86
C GLY A 5 3.43 -8.26 13.86
N THR A 6 2.38 -8.02 13.07
CA THR A 6 2.31 -6.88 12.13
C THR A 6 2.03 -5.56 12.85
N SER A 7 2.37 -4.44 12.18
CA SER A 7 1.97 -3.10 12.61
C SER A 7 0.47 -2.91 12.45
N VAL A 8 -0.15 -2.18 13.38
CA VAL A 8 -1.60 -1.90 13.41
C VAL A 8 -1.77 -0.41 13.69
N ASN A 9 -1.14 0.42 12.86
CA ASN A 9 -1.18 1.87 12.99
C ASN A 9 -2.45 2.44 12.38
N GLN A 10 -2.91 3.54 12.95
CA GLN A 10 -4.03 4.34 12.46
C GLN A 10 -3.46 5.66 11.94
N LYS A 11 -3.87 6.10 10.75
CA LYS A 11 -3.46 7.38 10.15
C LYS A 11 -4.68 8.26 9.98
N VAL A 12 -4.66 9.46 10.56
CA VAL A 12 -5.75 10.42 10.43
C VAL A 12 -5.85 10.86 8.96
N VAL A 13 -7.07 10.85 8.41
CA VAL A 13 -7.35 11.27 7.02
C VAL A 13 -8.00 12.65 6.92
N VAL A 14 -8.59 13.13 8.02
CA VAL A 14 -9.22 14.45 8.11
C VAL A 14 -8.23 15.53 8.56
N SER A 15 -8.49 16.77 8.17
CA SER A 15 -7.71 17.96 8.56
C SER A 15 -8.51 18.86 9.49
N GLU A 16 -7.81 19.76 10.20
CA GLU A 16 -8.47 20.77 11.02
C GLU A 16 -9.36 21.68 10.17
N GLY A 17 -10.61 21.88 10.62
CA GLY A 17 -11.60 22.70 9.91
C GLY A 17 -12.47 21.94 8.92
N ASP A 18 -12.23 20.64 8.69
CA ASP A 18 -13.09 19.82 7.83
C ASP A 18 -14.48 19.64 8.43
N ARG A 19 -15.51 19.85 7.61
CA ARG A 19 -16.89 19.55 7.98
C ARG A 19 -17.14 18.06 7.80
N ILE A 20 -17.38 17.36 8.90
CA ILE A 20 -17.67 15.93 8.90
C ILE A 20 -19.18 15.65 8.87
N ILE A 21 -19.54 14.52 8.27
CA ILE A 21 -20.89 13.94 8.34
C ILE A 21 -20.86 12.62 9.12
N ALA A 22 -22.03 12.15 9.56
CA ALA A 22 -22.14 10.83 10.19
C ALA A 22 -21.60 9.74 9.25
N ASP A 23 -20.93 8.74 9.84
CA ASP A 23 -20.29 7.61 9.16
C ASP A 23 -19.10 7.94 8.23
N GLN A 24 -18.64 9.19 8.22
CA GLN A 24 -17.40 9.56 7.53
C GLN A 24 -16.17 8.98 8.24
N VAL A 25 -15.24 8.42 7.46
CA VAL A 25 -13.96 7.90 7.96
C VAL A 25 -13.08 9.06 8.47
N LEU A 26 -12.61 8.92 9.70
CA LEU A 26 -11.73 9.90 10.36
C LEU A 26 -10.25 9.50 10.36
N ALA A 27 -9.99 8.19 10.38
CA ALA A 27 -8.66 7.62 10.32
C ALA A 27 -8.69 6.26 9.61
N ASP A 28 -7.67 6.02 8.79
CA ASP A 28 -7.45 4.74 8.14
C ASP A 28 -6.62 3.81 9.02
N GLY A 29 -7.02 2.54 9.03
CA GLY A 29 -6.28 1.47 9.67
C GLY A 29 -5.14 0.91 8.82
N PRO A 30 -4.48 -0.17 9.28
CA PRO A 30 -3.49 -0.86 8.48
C PRO A 30 -4.14 -1.41 7.19
N ALA A 31 -3.45 -1.24 6.06
CA ALA A 31 -3.90 -1.69 4.75
C ALA A 31 -5.27 -1.14 4.30
N THR A 32 -5.56 0.11 4.68
CA THR A 32 -6.74 0.88 4.26
C THR A 32 -6.26 2.23 3.73
N GLU A 33 -6.92 2.75 2.70
CA GLU A 33 -6.71 4.09 2.16
C GLU A 33 -8.07 4.73 1.84
N ASN A 34 -8.36 5.89 2.45
CA ASN A 34 -9.62 6.63 2.34
C ASN A 34 -10.87 5.78 2.60
N GLY A 35 -10.82 4.90 3.60
CA GLY A 35 -11.92 4.00 3.94
C GLY A 35 -12.07 2.76 3.05
N GLU A 36 -11.20 2.59 2.04
CA GLU A 36 -11.19 1.43 1.17
C GLU A 36 -10.00 0.50 1.46
N MET A 37 -10.16 -0.79 1.18
CA MET A 37 -9.11 -1.77 1.40
C MET A 37 -7.96 -1.62 0.39
N ALA A 38 -6.74 -1.44 0.88
CA ALA A 38 -5.53 -1.23 0.08
C ALA A 38 -4.37 -2.09 0.59
N LEU A 39 -4.21 -3.30 0.04
CA LEU A 39 -3.26 -4.32 0.52
C LEU A 39 -1.83 -4.18 -0.03
N GLY A 40 -1.65 -3.39 -1.10
CA GLY A 40 -0.39 -3.33 -1.85
C GLY A 40 -0.22 -2.01 -2.59
N LYS A 41 0.68 -2.00 -3.59
CA LYS A 41 0.96 -0.84 -4.42
C LYS A 41 0.71 -1.14 -5.89
N ASN A 42 0.30 -0.12 -6.63
CA ASN A 42 0.23 -0.17 -8.08
C ASN A 42 1.64 -0.02 -8.67
N LEU A 43 2.03 -0.92 -9.58
CA LEU A 43 3.35 -0.92 -10.22
C LEU A 43 3.19 -0.96 -11.74
N LEU A 44 4.15 -0.36 -12.45
CA LEU A 44 4.30 -0.56 -13.89
C LEU A 44 4.94 -1.93 -14.14
N VAL A 45 4.31 -2.75 -14.98
CA VAL A 45 4.74 -4.12 -15.26
C VAL A 45 4.98 -4.30 -16.76
N ALA A 46 6.05 -5.03 -17.10
CA ALA A 46 6.35 -5.45 -18.47
C ALA A 46 6.35 -6.98 -18.55
N PHE A 47 5.73 -7.52 -19.60
CA PHE A 47 5.68 -8.95 -19.88
C PHE A 47 6.69 -9.30 -20.97
N MET A 48 7.92 -9.62 -20.58
CA MET A 48 8.99 -10.01 -21.51
C MET A 48 10.11 -10.77 -20.80
N PRO A 49 10.83 -11.67 -21.49
CA PRO A 49 12.07 -12.22 -20.95
C PRO A 49 13.12 -11.11 -20.83
N TRP A 50 13.90 -11.11 -19.74
CA TRP A 50 14.97 -10.14 -19.53
C TRP A 50 16.24 -10.83 -19.04
N GLU A 51 17.18 -11.04 -19.96
CA GLU A 51 18.54 -11.57 -19.68
C GLU A 51 18.58 -12.85 -18.82
N GLY A 52 17.49 -13.62 -18.79
CA GLY A 52 17.35 -14.81 -17.94
C GLY A 52 17.13 -14.52 -16.45
N HIS A 53 17.07 -13.26 -16.02
CA HIS A 53 16.87 -12.88 -14.62
C HIS A 53 15.43 -13.13 -14.12
N ASN A 54 14.47 -13.23 -15.03
CA ASN A 54 13.09 -13.65 -14.75
C ASN A 54 12.82 -15.10 -15.20
N TYR A 55 13.83 -15.97 -15.10
CA TYR A 55 13.65 -17.41 -15.35
C TYR A 55 12.72 -18.04 -14.29
N GLU A 56 11.85 -18.95 -14.72
CA GLU A 56 10.77 -19.55 -13.91
C GLU A 56 9.88 -18.47 -13.26
N ASP A 57 9.88 -18.39 -11.93
CA ASP A 57 8.99 -17.51 -11.15
C ASP A 57 9.71 -16.28 -10.57
N ALA A 58 10.91 -15.96 -11.09
CA ALA A 58 11.69 -14.84 -10.61
C ALA A 58 11.12 -13.48 -11.07
N ILE A 59 11.09 -12.52 -10.14
CA ILE A 59 10.64 -11.14 -10.38
C ILE A 59 11.84 -10.20 -10.28
N ILE A 60 12.02 -9.37 -11.31
CA ILE A 60 13.03 -8.31 -11.32
C ILE A 60 12.38 -7.03 -10.78
N LEU A 61 13.03 -6.40 -9.78
CA LEU A 61 12.56 -5.14 -9.19
C LEU A 61 13.44 -3.98 -9.64
N SER A 62 12.82 -2.88 -10.04
CA SER A 62 13.54 -1.63 -10.27
C SER A 62 14.06 -1.08 -8.95
N GLN A 63 15.30 -0.61 -8.93
CA GLN A 63 15.90 0.05 -7.76
C GLN A 63 15.07 1.25 -7.26
N ARG A 64 14.30 1.90 -8.17
CA ARG A 64 13.38 2.98 -7.82
C ARG A 64 12.39 2.59 -6.72
N LEU A 65 11.92 1.34 -6.71
CA LEU A 65 10.97 0.84 -5.72
C LEU A 65 11.50 0.85 -4.28
N VAL A 66 12.83 0.85 -4.10
CA VAL A 66 13.49 0.84 -2.79
C VAL A 66 13.91 2.25 -2.36
N GLN A 67 14.14 3.15 -3.32
CA GLN A 67 14.57 4.53 -3.05
C GLN A 67 13.39 5.45 -2.71
N ASP A 68 12.20 5.15 -3.24
CA ASP A 68 10.94 5.88 -2.97
C ASP A 68 10.26 5.38 -1.68
#